data_AF-A0A9E3Z516-F1
#
_entry.id   AF-A0A9E3Z516-F1
#
_cell.length_a   1.000
_cell.length_b   1.000
_cell.length_c   1.000
_cell.angle_alpha   90.00
_cell.angle_beta   90.00
_cell.angle_gamma   90.00
#
_symmetry.space_group_name_H-M   'P 1'
#
loop_
_entity.id
_entity.type
_entity.pdbx_description
1 polymer ?
#
loop_
_entity_poly.entity_id
_entity_poly.type
_entity_poly.pdbx_seq_one_letter_code
_entity_poly.pdbx_strand_id
1 'polypeptide(L)'
;MTAADDPHGYYATLGVRRNATPDDVRQAFRRQAMVLHPDRSSRPDDADRFNRLREAYEVLRDPRKRLRYDAEALQAPSGAGGGRIVRLLLGGLVSPRLLWPVLSAVLAVTVILSLASLWAARRQVEERGQLLAEAHERLDAAVRDQADVRARYRSANFINLENALGGFGKQGREGGYVFHAEIAFPPERTDLDDRLRGQLNRSVVELAKVIGTIPAGRDWVIVIEGQAGEAAANGGVAVTAWETALVRLGSVVDYLVAHDMPIDRLAVRFQAGFGNGDAKGAAGTVEMKLLCCFY
;
A
#
# COMPACT_ATOMS: atom_id res chain seq x y z
N MET A 1 -23.54 9.05 -25.13
CA MET A 1 -23.50 8.98 -23.66
C MET A 1 -24.94 8.86 -23.21
N THR A 2 -25.28 7.82 -22.44
CA THR A 2 -26.62 7.71 -21.85
C THR A 2 -26.66 8.40 -20.49
N ALA A 3 -27.85 8.68 -19.94
CA ALA A 3 -27.99 9.24 -18.59
C ALA A 3 -27.39 8.33 -17.50
N ALA A 4 -27.26 7.03 -17.78
CA ALA A 4 -26.59 6.07 -16.91
C ALA A 4 -25.05 6.24 -16.89
N ASP A 5 -24.46 6.73 -17.99
CA ASP A 5 -23.00 6.90 -18.11
C ASP A 5 -22.50 8.25 -17.59
N ASP A 6 -23.39 9.25 -17.48
CA ASP A 6 -23.07 10.63 -17.13
C ASP A 6 -24.23 11.26 -16.34
N PRO A 7 -24.38 10.95 -15.03
CA PRO A 7 -25.56 11.30 -14.24
C PRO A 7 -25.88 12.80 -14.20
N HIS A 8 -24.84 13.64 -14.22
CA HIS A 8 -24.96 15.11 -14.23
C HIS A 8 -24.57 15.73 -15.59
N GLY A 9 -24.27 14.92 -16.60
CA GLY A 9 -23.94 15.43 -17.93
C GLY A 9 -22.59 16.16 -18.02
N TYR A 10 -21.63 15.96 -17.11
CA TYR A 10 -20.37 16.70 -17.07
C TYR A 10 -19.46 16.41 -18.27
N TYR A 11 -19.36 15.15 -18.70
CA TYR A 11 -18.60 14.78 -19.89
C TYR A 11 -19.28 15.33 -21.15
N ALA A 12 -20.61 15.26 -21.20
CA ALA A 12 -21.40 15.86 -22.28
C ALA A 12 -21.27 17.40 -22.34
N THR A 13 -21.24 18.07 -21.18
CA THR A 13 -21.10 19.53 -21.08
C THR A 13 -19.75 19.99 -21.62
N LEU A 14 -18.66 19.30 -21.26
CA LEU A 14 -17.32 19.56 -21.78
C LEU A 14 -17.10 19.06 -23.22
N GLY A 15 -18.02 18.25 -23.77
CA GLY A 15 -17.90 17.67 -25.10
C GLY A 15 -16.74 16.67 -25.23
N VAL A 16 -16.36 16.02 -24.13
CA VAL A 16 -15.25 15.06 -24.07
C VAL A 16 -15.78 13.66 -23.76
N ARG A 17 -15.03 12.63 -24.17
CA ARG A 17 -15.36 11.24 -23.84
C ARG A 17 -14.91 10.91 -22.41
N ARG A 18 -15.50 9.89 -21.80
CA ARG A 18 -15.12 9.41 -20.46
C ARG A 18 -13.67 8.96 -20.33
N ASN A 19 -13.00 8.61 -21.44
CA ASN A 19 -11.57 8.26 -21.47
C ASN A 19 -10.64 9.46 -21.73
N ALA A 20 -11.17 10.69 -21.73
CA ALA A 20 -10.39 11.89 -21.99
C ALA A 20 -9.28 12.08 -20.94
N THR A 21 -8.10 12.48 -21.41
CA THR A 21 -6.97 12.81 -20.55
C THR A 21 -7.21 14.13 -19.81
N PRO A 22 -6.49 14.42 -18.71
CA PRO A 22 -6.57 15.71 -18.04
C PRO A 22 -6.28 16.90 -18.99
N ASP A 23 -5.42 16.70 -19.99
CA ASP A 23 -5.13 17.72 -21.01
C ASP A 23 -6.30 17.96 -21.96
N ASP A 24 -7.00 16.92 -22.37
CA ASP A 24 -8.20 17.03 -23.20
C ASP A 24 -9.32 17.79 -22.46
N VAL A 25 -9.51 17.50 -21.18
CA VAL A 25 -10.47 18.21 -20.31
C VAL A 25 -10.11 19.70 -20.19
N ARG A 26 -8.84 20.01 -19.95
CA ARG A 26 -8.34 21.40 -19.91
C ARG A 26 -8.53 22.12 -21.23
N GLN A 27 -8.23 21.47 -22.35
CA GLN A 27 -8.34 22.07 -23.67
C GLN A 27 -9.81 22.32 -24.05
N ALA A 28 -10.69 21.36 -23.77
CA ALA A 28 -12.12 21.48 -24.02
C ALA A 28 -12.76 22.61 -23.21
N PHE A 29 -12.42 22.72 -21.92
CA PHE A 29 -12.86 23.83 -21.08
C PHE A 29 -12.45 25.19 -21.66
N ARG A 30 -11.18 25.36 -22.05
CA ARG A 30 -10.71 26.62 -22.64
C ARG A 30 -11.46 26.98 -23.92
N ARG A 31 -11.71 26.02 -24.81
CA ARG A 31 -12.45 26.25 -26.06
C ARG A 31 -13.87 26.72 -25.81
N GLN A 32 -14.59 26.05 -24.91
CA GLN A 32 -15.99 26.41 -24.62
C GLN A 32 -16.11 27.66 -23.75
N ALA A 33 -15.18 27.90 -22.82
CA ALA A 33 -15.15 29.10 -21.99
C ALA A 33 -14.94 30.37 -22.82
N MET A 34 -14.20 30.31 -23.94
CA MET A 34 -14.03 31.44 -24.86
C MET A 34 -15.32 31.79 -25.63
N VAL A 35 -16.20 30.81 -25.83
CA VAL A 35 -17.48 30.97 -26.56
C VAL A 35 -18.59 31.42 -25.62
N LEU A 36 -18.63 30.87 -24.40
CA LEU A 36 -19.66 31.12 -23.40
C LEU A 36 -19.29 32.24 -22.41
N HIS A 37 -18.20 32.98 -22.65
CA HIS A 37 -17.78 34.04 -21.74
C HIS A 37 -18.84 35.16 -21.72
N PRO A 38 -19.26 35.65 -20.54
CA PRO A 38 -20.30 36.68 -20.43
C PRO A 38 -19.95 38.00 -21.14
N ASP A 39 -18.66 38.25 -21.35
CA ASP A 39 -18.15 39.42 -22.08
C ASP A 39 -18.22 39.27 -23.62
N ARG A 40 -18.42 38.05 -24.12
CA ARG A 40 -18.46 37.75 -25.56
C ARG A 40 -19.82 37.29 -26.07
N SER A 41 -20.67 36.75 -25.21
CA SER A 41 -22.01 36.29 -25.61
C SER A 41 -23.08 37.01 -24.79
N SER A 42 -24.01 37.67 -25.47
CA SER A 42 -25.11 38.42 -24.85
C SER A 42 -26.40 37.58 -24.69
N ARG A 43 -26.31 36.24 -24.77
CA ARG A 43 -27.49 35.37 -24.66
C ARG A 43 -27.78 35.07 -23.18
N PRO A 44 -29.04 35.13 -22.74
CA PRO A 44 -29.40 34.90 -21.34
C PRO A 44 -29.03 33.49 -20.83
N ASP A 45 -29.09 32.47 -21.70
CA ASP A 45 -28.80 31.08 -21.33
C ASP A 45 -27.29 30.77 -21.22
N ASP A 46 -26.41 31.63 -21.76
CA ASP A 46 -24.98 31.34 -21.81
C ASP A 46 -24.31 31.48 -20.44
N ALA A 47 -24.88 32.28 -19.53
CA ALA A 47 -24.44 32.35 -18.14
C ALA A 47 -24.65 31.02 -17.39
N ASP A 48 -25.82 30.39 -17.55
CA ASP A 48 -26.13 29.09 -16.94
C ASP A 48 -25.30 27.95 -17.54
N ARG A 49 -25.03 28.03 -18.85
CA ARG A 49 -24.16 27.08 -19.54
C ARG A 49 -22.71 27.24 -19.12
N PHE A 50 -22.25 28.47 -18.87
CA PHE A 50 -20.92 28.75 -18.34
C PHE A 50 -20.76 28.24 -16.90
N ASN A 51 -21.79 28.40 -16.06
CA ASN A 51 -21.80 27.86 -14.71
C ASN A 51 -21.71 26.33 -14.70
N ARG A 52 -22.51 25.65 -15.54
CA ARG A 52 -22.43 24.19 -15.72
C ARG A 52 -21.09 23.73 -16.27
N LEU A 53 -20.50 24.48 -17.21
CA LEU A 53 -19.17 24.22 -17.75
C LEU A 53 -18.09 24.29 -16.67
N ARG A 54 -18.17 25.29 -15.78
CA ARG A 54 -17.25 25.46 -14.65
C ARG A 54 -17.37 24.32 -13.64
N GLU A 55 -18.60 23.94 -13.30
CA GLU A 55 -18.88 22.81 -12.40
C GLU A 55 -18.32 21.49 -12.96
N ALA A 56 -18.58 21.21 -14.24
CA ALA A 56 -18.04 20.03 -14.92
C ALA A 56 -16.50 20.01 -14.91
N TYR A 57 -15.85 21.15 -15.14
CA TYR A 57 -14.40 21.25 -15.11
C TYR A 57 -13.81 21.04 -13.71
N GLU A 58 -14.42 21.59 -12.67
CA GLU A 58 -13.98 21.42 -11.28
C GLU A 58 -14.03 19.97 -10.80
N VAL A 59 -15.00 19.19 -11.30
CA VAL A 59 -15.15 17.77 -10.96
C VAL A 59 -14.22 16.91 -11.81
N LEU A 60 -14.10 17.16 -13.12
CA LEU A 60 -13.34 16.30 -14.04
C LEU A 60 -11.83 16.58 -14.07
N ARG A 61 -11.38 17.77 -13.63
CA ARG A 61 -9.94 18.12 -13.56
C ARG A 61 -9.21 17.38 -12.43
N ASP A 62 -9.89 17.14 -11.31
CA ASP A 62 -9.32 16.46 -10.14
C ASP A 62 -9.54 14.94 -10.27
N PRO A 63 -8.47 14.12 -10.33
CA PRO A 63 -8.60 12.67 -10.43
C PRO A 63 -9.45 12.04 -9.32
N ARG A 64 -9.41 12.59 -8.10
CA ARG A 64 -10.18 12.05 -6.95
C ARG A 64 -11.67 12.36 -7.08
N LYS A 65 -12.02 13.57 -7.52
CA LYS A 65 -13.42 13.97 -7.76
C LYS A 65 -14.01 13.23 -8.95
N ARG A 66 -13.24 13.07 -10.03
CA ARG A 66 -13.63 12.28 -11.21
C ARG A 66 -13.91 10.83 -10.85
N LEU A 67 -13.07 10.21 -10.02
CA LEU A 67 -13.29 8.84 -9.55
C LEU A 67 -14.60 8.69 -8.77
N ARG A 68 -14.89 9.65 -7.87
CA ARG A 68 -16.15 9.66 -7.11
C ARG A 68 -17.37 9.83 -8.00
N TYR A 69 -17.29 10.76 -8.95
CA TYR A 69 -18.33 10.98 -9.96
C TYR A 69 -18.59 9.72 -10.81
N ASP A 70 -17.51 9.07 -11.25
CA ASP A 70 -17.56 7.83 -12.00
C ASP A 70 -18.12 6.65 -11.17
N ALA A 71 -17.96 6.66 -9.85
CA ALA A 71 -18.51 5.66 -8.93
C ALA A 71 -20.01 5.88 -8.63
N GLU A 72 -20.47 7.13 -8.63
CA GLU A 72 -21.89 7.47 -8.51
C GLU A 72 -22.68 6.98 -9.73
N ALA A 73 -22.09 7.03 -10.93
CA ALA A 73 -22.68 6.46 -12.14
C ALA A 73 -22.90 4.94 -12.04
N LEU A 74 -22.06 4.22 -11.28
CA LEU A 74 -22.21 2.77 -11.02
C LEU A 74 -23.28 2.45 -9.97
N GLN A 75 -23.63 3.42 -9.11
CA GLN A 75 -24.56 3.25 -7.99
C GLN A 75 -25.95 3.84 -8.25
N ALA A 76 -26.14 4.59 -9.34
CA ALA A 76 -27.43 5.17 -9.70
C ALA A 76 -28.49 4.05 -9.84
N PRO A 77 -29.49 3.99 -8.94
CA PRO A 77 -30.51 2.96 -9.01
C PRO A 77 -31.40 3.21 -10.23
N SER A 78 -31.47 2.23 -11.12
CA SER A 78 -32.48 2.16 -12.18
C SER A 78 -33.87 2.02 -11.55
N GLY A 79 -34.58 3.12 -11.28
CA GLY A 79 -35.86 3.07 -10.58
C GLY A 79 -36.92 4.01 -11.13
N ALA A 80 -38.02 3.45 -11.67
CA ALA A 80 -39.35 4.05 -11.62
C ALA A 80 -40.45 3.05 -12.06
N GLY A 81 -41.36 2.64 -11.16
CA GLY A 81 -42.57 1.89 -11.57
C GLY A 81 -43.53 1.33 -10.51
N GLY A 82 -43.18 1.24 -9.22
CA GLY A 82 -43.98 0.48 -8.24
C GLY A 82 -45.17 1.19 -7.58
N GLY A 83 -45.21 2.53 -7.53
CA GLY A 83 -46.16 3.26 -6.68
C GLY A 83 -47.56 3.51 -7.27
N ARG A 84 -47.74 3.43 -8.60
CA ARG A 84 -49.02 3.76 -9.26
C ARG A 84 -50.01 2.60 -9.31
N ILE A 85 -49.53 1.36 -9.17
CA ILE A 85 -50.34 0.15 -9.35
C ILE A 85 -51.25 -0.08 -8.13
N VAL A 86 -50.78 0.27 -6.92
CA VAL A 86 -51.54 0.08 -5.66
C VAL A 86 -52.75 1.00 -5.57
N ARG A 87 -52.66 2.23 -6.09
CA ARG A 87 -53.78 3.20 -6.09
C ARG A 87 -54.85 2.91 -7.16
N LEU A 88 -54.48 2.21 -8.24
CA LEU A 88 -55.42 1.82 -9.30
C LEU A 88 -56.17 0.52 -9.02
N LEU A 89 -55.67 -0.35 -8.13
CA LEU A 89 -56.29 -1.66 -7.87
C LEU A 89 -57.25 -1.71 -6.66
N LEU A 90 -57.12 -0.81 -5.68
CA LEU A 90 -57.82 -0.93 -4.38
C LEU A 90 -58.88 0.17 -4.12
N GLY A 91 -59.34 0.85 -5.15
CA GLY A 91 -60.22 2.01 -5.05
C GLY A 91 -61.73 1.75 -4.96
N GLY A 92 -62.25 0.50 -4.96
CA GLY A 92 -63.71 0.38 -4.89
C GLY A 92 -64.45 -0.95 -4.87
N LEU A 93 -63.84 -2.15 -4.85
CA LEU A 93 -64.62 -3.37 -5.16
C LEU A 93 -64.27 -4.68 -4.41
N VAL A 94 -63.77 -4.64 -3.17
CA VAL A 94 -63.53 -5.88 -2.40
C VAL A 94 -64.20 -5.83 -1.02
N SER A 95 -65.10 -6.78 -0.76
CA SER A 95 -65.80 -6.89 0.52
C SER A 95 -64.84 -7.27 1.66
N PRO A 96 -65.05 -6.79 2.91
CA PRO A 96 -64.14 -7.03 4.04
C PRO A 96 -63.88 -8.53 4.34
N ARG A 97 -64.80 -9.41 3.95
CA ARG A 97 -64.69 -10.87 4.13
C ARG A 97 -63.68 -11.54 3.18
N LEU A 98 -63.38 -10.92 2.04
CA LEU A 98 -62.43 -11.45 1.04
C LEU A 98 -61.05 -10.80 1.15
N LEU A 99 -60.92 -9.67 1.84
CA LEU A 99 -59.63 -8.98 2.01
C LEU A 99 -58.64 -9.78 2.84
N TRP A 100 -59.07 -10.34 3.97
CA TRP A 100 -58.20 -11.11 4.86
C TRP A 100 -57.57 -12.36 4.20
N PRO A 101 -58.33 -13.25 3.53
CA PRO A 101 -57.74 -14.42 2.87
C PRO A 101 -56.84 -14.05 1.67
N VAL A 102 -57.13 -12.95 0.96
CA VAL A 102 -56.26 -12.47 -0.13
C VAL A 102 -54.96 -11.90 0.44
N LEU A 103 -55.03 -11.12 1.51
CA LEU A 103 -53.86 -10.59 2.19
C LEU A 103 -52.98 -11.69 2.78
N SER A 104 -53.58 -12.73 3.38
CA SER A 104 -52.82 -13.87 3.92
C SER A 104 -52.18 -14.71 2.82
N ALA A 105 -52.86 -14.91 1.68
CA ALA A 105 -52.29 -15.58 0.52
C ALA A 105 -51.11 -14.79 -0.08
N VAL A 106 -51.25 -13.46 -0.22
CA VAL A 106 -50.16 -12.59 -0.70
C VAL A 106 -48.98 -12.64 0.28
N LEU A 107 -49.23 -12.54 1.58
CA LEU A 107 -48.19 -12.65 2.60
C LEU A 107 -47.47 -14.00 2.50
N ALA A 108 -48.20 -15.12 2.39
CA ALA A 108 -47.62 -16.44 2.26
C ALA A 108 -46.72 -16.56 1.02
N VAL A 109 -47.17 -16.06 -0.13
CA VAL A 109 -46.38 -16.06 -1.37
C VAL A 109 -45.12 -15.19 -1.22
N THR A 110 -45.23 -14.01 -0.61
CA THR A 110 -44.06 -13.14 -0.37
C THR A 110 -43.04 -13.79 0.57
N VAL A 111 -43.48 -14.49 1.62
CA VAL A 111 -42.60 -15.22 2.54
C VAL A 111 -41.91 -16.37 1.81
N ILE A 112 -42.64 -17.14 1.00
CA ILE A 112 -42.06 -18.26 0.21
C ILE A 112 -41.00 -17.74 -0.77
N LEU A 113 -41.30 -16.67 -1.52
CA LEU A 113 -40.34 -16.06 -2.45
C LEU A 113 -39.12 -15.48 -1.72
N SER A 114 -39.32 -14.88 -0.54
CA SER A 114 -38.23 -14.34 0.28
C SER A 114 -37.34 -15.43 0.87
N LEU A 115 -37.91 -16.56 1.30
CA LEU A 115 -37.15 -17.71 1.76
C LEU A 115 -36.39 -18.38 0.61
N ALA A 116 -36.99 -18.49 -0.57
CA ALA A 116 -36.33 -19.01 -1.76
C ALA A 116 -35.17 -18.11 -2.20
N SER A 117 -35.34 -16.78 -2.16
CA SER A 117 -34.27 -15.84 -2.47
C SER A 117 -33.15 -15.87 -1.43
N LEU A 118 -33.49 -16.00 -0.13
CA LEU A 118 -32.51 -16.15 0.94
C LEU A 118 -31.71 -17.45 0.80
N TRP A 119 -32.38 -18.55 0.44
CA TRP A 119 -31.73 -19.83 0.18
C TRP A 119 -30.78 -19.76 -1.03
N ALA A 120 -31.24 -19.14 -2.14
CA ALA A 120 -30.40 -18.92 -3.32
C ALA A 120 -29.19 -18.03 -3.02
N ALA A 121 -29.37 -16.96 -2.23
CA ALA A 121 -28.29 -16.09 -1.80
C ALA A 121 -27.27 -16.82 -0.92
N ARG A 122 -27.73 -17.65 0.02
CA ARG A 122 -26.86 -18.47 0.87
C ARG A 122 -26.03 -19.44 0.04
N ARG A 123 -26.65 -20.12 -0.93
CA ARG A 123 -25.94 -21.03 -1.85
C ARG A 123 -24.87 -20.30 -2.66
N GLN A 124 -25.15 -19.09 -3.13
CA GLN A 124 -24.18 -18.28 -3.86
C GLN A 124 -22.98 -17.87 -2.99
N VAL A 125 -23.17 -17.66 -1.69
CA VAL A 125 -22.08 -17.39 -0.74
C VAL A 125 -21.22 -18.64 -0.53
N GLU A 126 -21.83 -19.82 -0.39
CA GLU A 126 -21.10 -21.09 -0.22
C GLU A 126 -20.23 -21.41 -1.45
N GLU A 127 -20.77 -21.28 -2.67
CA GLU A 127 -20.02 -21.50 -3.92
C GLU A 127 -18.87 -20.48 -4.09
N ARG A 128 -19.10 -19.20 -3.75
CA ARG A 128 -18.04 -18.17 -3.76
C ARG A 128 -16.97 -18.43 -2.70
N GLY A 129 -17.35 -18.97 -1.54
CA GLY A 129 -16.40 -19.35 -0.49
C GLY A 129 -15.40 -20.41 -0.94
N GLN A 130 -15.86 -21.40 -1.71
CA GLN A 130 -14.98 -22.43 -2.30
C GLN A 130 -13.99 -21.84 -3.31
N LEU A 131 -14.45 -20.95 -4.19
CA LEU A 131 -13.59 -20.27 -5.15
C LEU A 131 -12.54 -19.38 -4.47
N LEU A 132 -12.92 -18.70 -3.38
CA LEU A 132 -12.00 -17.91 -2.58
C LEU A 132 -10.93 -18.78 -1.90
N ALA A 133 -11.32 -19.94 -1.36
CA ALA A 133 -10.38 -20.88 -0.75
C ALA A 133 -9.36 -21.41 -1.79
N GLU A 134 -9.82 -21.81 -2.96
CA GLU A 134 -8.95 -22.28 -4.05
C GLU A 134 -8.03 -21.15 -4.57
N ALA A 135 -8.55 -19.93 -4.71
CA ALA A 135 -7.75 -18.77 -5.09
C ALA A 135 -6.67 -18.45 -4.04
N HIS A 136 -7.00 -18.59 -2.75
CA HIS A 136 -6.06 -18.41 -1.65
C HIS A 136 -4.95 -19.47 -1.69
N GLU A 137 -5.30 -20.74 -1.90
CA GLU A 137 -4.33 -21.82 -2.03
C GLU A 137 -3.39 -21.63 -3.23
N ARG A 138 -3.92 -21.20 -4.38
CA ARG A 138 -3.11 -20.85 -5.57
C ARG A 138 -2.18 -19.66 -5.30
N LEU A 139 -2.65 -18.66 -4.58
CA LEU A 139 -1.84 -17.51 -4.18
C LEU A 139 -0.71 -17.97 -3.24
N ASP A 140 -1.01 -18.78 -2.23
CA ASP A 140 -0.02 -19.31 -1.29
C ASP A 140 1.02 -20.19 -1.97
N ALA A 141 0.62 -20.96 -2.99
CA ALA A 141 1.53 -21.74 -3.81
C ALA A 141 2.45 -20.83 -4.64
N ALA A 142 1.91 -19.80 -5.29
CA ALA A 142 2.69 -18.84 -6.07
C ALA A 142 3.66 -18.01 -5.21
N VAL A 143 3.24 -17.64 -3.99
CA VAL A 143 4.10 -16.95 -3.02
C VAL A 143 5.24 -17.86 -2.56
N ARG A 144 4.97 -19.14 -2.30
CA ARG A 144 6.00 -20.13 -1.96
C ARG A 144 6.99 -20.36 -3.10
N ASP A 145 6.52 -20.45 -4.33
CA ASP A 145 7.38 -20.60 -5.52
C ASP A 145 8.29 -19.37 -5.70
N GLN A 146 7.76 -18.16 -5.52
CA GLN A 146 8.58 -16.93 -5.52
C GLN A 146 9.61 -16.91 -4.38
N ALA A 147 9.25 -17.38 -3.19
CA ALA A 147 10.18 -17.48 -2.06
C ALA A 147 11.32 -18.46 -2.35
N ASP A 148 11.02 -19.58 -3.00
CA ASP A 148 12.00 -20.60 -3.38
C ASP A 148 12.92 -20.11 -4.52
N VAL A 149 12.37 -19.44 -5.53
CA VAL A 149 13.18 -18.75 -6.57
C VAL A 149 14.09 -17.70 -5.91
N ARG A 150 13.61 -16.94 -4.93
CA ARG A 150 14.42 -15.97 -4.17
C ARG A 150 15.51 -16.64 -3.34
N ALA A 151 15.28 -17.86 -2.84
CA ALA A 151 16.29 -18.66 -2.17
C ALA A 151 17.35 -19.17 -3.18
N ARG A 152 16.94 -19.62 -4.36
CA ARG A 152 17.85 -20.09 -5.42
C ARG A 152 18.74 -18.99 -6.01
N TYR A 153 18.26 -17.74 -6.07
CA TYR A 153 19.05 -16.59 -6.54
C TYR A 153 19.97 -15.98 -5.47
N ARG A 154 19.78 -16.28 -4.18
CA ARG A 154 20.81 -16.05 -3.16
C ARG A 154 21.86 -17.13 -3.34
N SER A 155 23.08 -16.74 -3.71
CA SER A 155 24.18 -17.68 -3.96
C SER A 155 24.29 -18.69 -2.82
N ALA A 156 24.54 -19.97 -3.13
CA ALA A 156 24.67 -21.02 -2.12
C ALA A 156 25.71 -20.68 -1.03
N ASN A 157 26.67 -19.81 -1.34
CA ASN A 157 27.62 -19.23 -0.38
C ASN A 157 26.94 -18.29 0.63
N PHE A 158 25.96 -17.49 0.20
CA PHE A 158 25.18 -16.63 1.09
C PHE A 158 24.20 -17.45 1.94
N ILE A 159 23.63 -18.55 1.45
CA ILE A 159 22.81 -19.46 2.28
C ILE A 159 23.66 -20.19 3.31
N ASN A 160 24.88 -20.63 2.96
CA ASN A 160 25.80 -21.23 3.93
C ASN A 160 26.23 -20.22 4.99
N LEU A 161 26.49 -18.98 4.59
CA LEU A 161 26.78 -17.86 5.50
C LEU A 161 25.55 -17.49 6.35
N GLU A 162 24.34 -17.50 5.78
CA GLU A 162 23.07 -17.21 6.46
C GLU A 162 22.62 -18.35 7.37
N ASN A 163 22.97 -19.60 7.09
CA ASN A 163 22.76 -20.73 8.01
C ASN A 163 23.78 -20.72 9.14
N ALA A 164 25.04 -20.33 8.84
CA ALA A 164 26.07 -20.10 9.86
C ALA A 164 25.74 -18.89 10.76
N LEU A 165 25.11 -17.84 10.22
CA LEU A 165 24.80 -16.60 10.95
C LEU A 165 23.35 -16.52 11.47
N GLY A 166 22.40 -17.21 10.84
CA GLY A 166 20.96 -17.16 11.09
C GLY A 166 20.49 -18.05 12.23
N GLY A 167 21.33 -18.96 12.72
CA GLY A 167 21.12 -19.68 13.99
C GLY A 167 21.18 -18.77 15.22
N PHE A 168 21.71 -17.54 15.11
CA PHE A 168 21.94 -16.63 16.24
C PHE A 168 20.82 -15.60 16.46
N GLY A 169 19.65 -15.84 15.87
CA GLY A 169 18.60 -14.83 15.70
C GLY A 169 17.24 -15.17 16.30
N LYS A 170 17.14 -15.89 17.42
CA LYS A 170 15.88 -15.96 18.19
C LYS A 170 16.13 -15.99 19.70
N GLN A 171 15.60 -14.95 20.34
CA GLN A 171 15.40 -14.75 21.77
C GLN A 171 16.52 -14.04 22.53
N GLY A 172 16.11 -12.93 23.15
CA GLY A 172 16.95 -12.12 24.01
C GLY A 172 17.37 -12.88 25.27
N ARG A 173 18.56 -12.52 25.73
CA ARG A 173 19.28 -13.09 26.88
C ARG A 173 19.73 -14.54 26.65
N GLU A 174 21.03 -14.66 26.36
CA GLU A 174 21.86 -15.85 26.10
C GLU A 174 21.87 -16.39 24.65
N GLY A 175 22.82 -15.84 23.87
CA GLY A 175 23.33 -16.43 22.63
C GLY A 175 23.17 -15.56 21.37
N GLY A 176 24.21 -14.80 20.98
CA GLY A 176 24.27 -14.27 19.61
C GLY A 176 25.36 -13.22 19.32
N TYR A 177 25.60 -12.27 20.23
CA TYR A 177 26.66 -11.27 20.09
C TYR A 177 27.13 -10.84 21.49
N VAL A 178 28.43 -10.53 21.63
CA VAL A 178 29.04 -10.10 22.90
C VAL A 178 29.01 -8.57 23.05
N PHE A 179 28.79 -7.85 21.94
CA PHE A 179 28.61 -6.41 21.92
C PHE A 179 27.57 -6.03 20.86
N HIS A 180 26.75 -5.02 21.15
CA HIS A 180 25.83 -4.40 20.19
C HIS A 180 25.71 -2.91 20.45
N ALA A 181 25.82 -2.12 19.40
CA ALA A 181 25.55 -0.69 19.41
C ALA A 181 24.71 -0.31 18.19
N GLU A 182 23.75 0.58 18.39
CA GLU A 182 22.91 1.14 17.33
C GLU A 182 23.27 2.61 17.12
N ILE A 183 23.55 2.97 15.88
CA ILE A 183 23.94 4.31 15.45
C ILE A 183 22.78 4.87 14.62
N ALA A 184 21.99 5.75 15.22
CA ALA A 184 20.87 6.39 14.54
C ALA A 184 21.32 7.66 13.83
N PHE A 185 21.20 7.67 12.50
CA PHE A 185 21.46 8.87 11.71
C PHE A 185 20.22 9.76 11.68
N PRO A 186 20.38 11.10 11.74
CA PRO A 186 19.28 12.03 11.46
C PRO A 186 18.68 11.77 10.06
N PRO A 187 17.39 12.09 9.82
CA PRO A 187 16.80 11.97 8.49
C PRO A 187 17.61 12.79 7.47
N GLU A 188 17.77 12.25 6.26
CA GLU A 188 18.45 12.88 5.10
C GLU A 188 19.94 13.21 5.27
N ARG A 189 20.54 12.97 6.44
CA ARG A 189 21.99 13.09 6.65
C ARG A 189 22.72 11.78 6.45
N THR A 190 23.88 11.84 5.86
CA THR A 190 24.80 10.71 5.71
C THR A 190 26.13 10.93 6.42
N ASP A 191 26.40 12.16 6.87
CA ASP A 191 27.63 12.56 7.53
C ASP A 191 27.63 12.21 9.03
N LEU A 192 28.82 11.85 9.54
CA LEU A 192 29.06 11.73 10.97
C LEU A 192 29.30 13.14 11.55
N ASP A 193 28.26 13.75 12.10
CA ASP A 193 28.38 14.99 12.87
C ASP A 193 29.14 14.77 14.20
N ASP A 194 29.52 15.85 14.87
CA ASP A 194 30.35 15.77 16.10
C ASP A 194 29.66 14.98 17.22
N ARG A 195 28.33 15.02 17.27
CA ARG A 195 27.54 14.26 18.25
C ARG A 195 27.63 12.76 17.97
N LEU A 196 27.44 12.36 16.70
CA LEU A 196 27.46 10.98 16.26
C LEU A 196 28.87 10.40 16.34
N ARG A 197 29.91 11.17 16.00
CA ARG A 197 31.31 10.80 16.25
C ARG A 197 31.56 10.57 17.73
N GLY A 198 31.07 11.44 18.61
CA GLY A 198 31.19 11.26 20.05
C GLY A 198 30.51 9.99 20.55
N GLN A 199 29.35 9.62 19.99
CA GLN A 199 28.67 8.36 20.28
C GLN A 199 29.48 7.15 19.77
N LEU A 200 29.92 7.20 18.51
CA LEU A 200 30.68 6.13 17.89
C LEU A 200 32.01 5.90 18.61
N ASN A 201 32.70 6.96 19.01
CA ASN A 201 33.93 6.86 19.81
C ASN A 201 33.72 6.08 21.12
N ARG A 202 32.62 6.36 21.85
CA ARG A 202 32.29 5.60 23.07
C ARG A 202 32.04 4.13 22.75
N SER A 203 31.29 3.85 21.68
CA SER A 203 31.03 2.48 21.23
C SER A 203 32.30 1.74 20.82
N VAL A 204 33.24 2.42 20.15
CA VAL A 204 34.56 1.89 19.75
C VAL A 204 35.42 1.55 20.96
N VAL A 205 35.47 2.44 21.95
CA VAL A 205 36.21 2.19 23.19
C VAL A 205 35.64 1.00 23.95
N GLU A 206 34.31 0.90 24.08
CA GLU A 206 33.68 -0.26 24.71
C GLU A 206 33.89 -1.55 23.91
N LEU A 207 33.78 -1.48 22.58
CA LEU A 207 34.04 -2.62 21.69
C LEU A 207 35.48 -3.12 21.86
N ALA A 208 36.47 -2.23 21.88
CA ALA A 208 37.88 -2.58 22.08
C ALA A 208 38.12 -3.26 23.44
N LYS A 209 37.44 -2.80 24.51
CA LYS A 209 37.48 -3.46 25.82
C LYS A 209 36.95 -4.89 25.74
N VAL A 210 35.81 -5.10 25.08
CA VAL A 210 35.22 -6.44 24.92
C VAL A 210 36.15 -7.34 24.11
N ILE A 211 36.72 -6.86 23.01
CA ILE A 211 37.69 -7.61 22.20
C ILE A 211 38.89 -8.04 23.05
N GLY A 212 39.41 -7.17 23.92
CA GLY A 212 40.50 -7.49 24.82
C GLY A 212 40.19 -8.59 25.85
N THR A 213 38.90 -8.91 26.07
CA THR A 213 38.50 -10.01 26.97
C THR A 213 38.37 -11.36 26.26
N ILE A 214 38.46 -11.39 24.93
CA ILE A 214 38.31 -12.63 24.15
C ILE A 214 39.58 -13.49 24.31
N PRO A 215 39.46 -14.77 24.71
CA PRO A 215 40.62 -15.66 24.83
C PRO A 215 41.36 -15.86 23.51
N ALA A 216 42.68 -15.98 23.58
CA ALA A 216 43.51 -16.28 22.40
C ALA A 216 43.08 -17.60 21.73
N GLY A 217 43.06 -17.62 20.39
CA GLY A 217 42.64 -18.76 19.60
C GLY A 217 41.12 -18.88 19.38
N ARG A 218 40.31 -17.95 19.91
CA ARG A 218 38.89 -17.83 19.56
C ARG A 218 38.71 -16.90 18.37
N ASP A 219 37.94 -17.34 17.39
CA ASP A 219 37.56 -16.49 16.27
C ASP A 219 36.38 -15.58 16.64
N TRP A 220 36.40 -14.39 16.08
CA TRP A 220 35.38 -13.36 16.24
C TRP A 220 35.32 -12.47 14.98
N VAL A 221 34.21 -11.77 14.81
CA VAL A 221 33.97 -10.84 13.70
C VAL A 221 33.08 -9.69 14.15
N ILE A 222 33.40 -8.48 13.72
CA ILE A 222 32.57 -7.29 13.88
C ILE A 222 31.66 -7.21 12.66
N VAL A 223 30.36 -7.36 12.85
CA VAL A 223 29.36 -7.18 11.81
C VAL A 223 28.78 -5.79 11.90
N ILE A 224 28.97 -4.99 10.85
CA ILE A 224 28.30 -3.71 10.67
C ILE A 224 27.13 -3.91 9.72
N GLU A 225 25.94 -3.52 10.14
CA GLU A 225 24.72 -3.75 9.43
C GLU A 225 24.02 -2.44 9.10
N GLY A 226 23.87 -2.17 7.80
CA GLY A 226 23.08 -1.05 7.30
C GLY A 226 21.69 -1.51 6.88
N GLN A 227 20.67 -0.69 7.16
CA GLN A 227 19.29 -0.99 6.82
C GLN A 227 18.66 0.12 5.96
N ALA A 228 17.97 -0.29 4.89
CA ALA A 228 17.11 0.59 4.10
C ALA A 228 15.63 0.25 4.39
N GLY A 229 14.87 1.25 4.84
CA GLY A 229 13.48 1.10 5.30
C GLY A 229 12.50 0.73 4.18
N GLU A 230 12.29 1.62 3.22
CA GLU A 230 11.49 1.34 2.02
C GLU A 230 12.43 1.02 0.87
N ALA A 231 12.45 -0.24 0.40
CA ALA A 231 13.12 -0.56 -0.85
C ALA A 231 12.26 -0.28 -2.09
N ALA A 232 10.96 -0.03 -1.91
CA ALA A 232 10.04 0.29 -2.98
C ALA A 232 9.02 1.34 -2.57
N ALA A 233 8.87 2.39 -3.37
CA ALA A 233 7.82 3.39 -3.24
C ALA A 233 7.12 3.52 -4.61
N ASN A 234 5.79 3.54 -4.60
CA ASN A 234 4.97 3.67 -5.83
C ASN A 234 5.29 2.63 -6.93
N GLY A 235 5.63 1.39 -6.56
CA GLY A 235 5.91 0.31 -7.50
C GLY A 235 7.28 0.37 -8.20
N GLY A 236 8.15 1.29 -7.80
CA GLY A 236 9.56 1.37 -8.23
C GLY A 236 10.54 1.20 -7.06
N VAL A 237 11.79 0.88 -7.36
CA VAL A 237 12.86 0.80 -6.35
C VAL A 237 13.14 2.20 -5.82
N ALA A 238 13.12 2.36 -4.49
CA ALA A 238 13.48 3.62 -3.84
C ALA A 238 15.01 3.77 -3.78
N VAL A 239 15.63 4.05 -4.93
CA VAL A 239 17.10 4.13 -5.11
C VAL A 239 17.75 5.07 -4.10
N THR A 240 17.12 6.20 -3.79
CA THR A 240 17.64 7.20 -2.84
C THR A 240 17.74 6.68 -1.40
N ALA A 241 16.81 5.82 -0.98
CA ALA A 241 16.85 5.19 0.34
C ALA A 241 18.02 4.20 0.46
N TRP A 242 18.34 3.50 -0.63
CA TRP A 242 19.47 2.57 -0.70
C TRP A 242 20.80 3.31 -0.69
N GLU A 243 20.94 4.33 -1.54
CA GLU A 243 22.14 5.17 -1.60
C GLU A 243 22.43 5.79 -0.23
N THR A 244 21.41 6.36 0.41
CA THR A 244 21.54 6.97 1.74
C THR A 244 22.02 5.94 2.77
N ALA A 245 21.41 4.75 2.81
CA ALA A 245 21.78 3.72 3.77
C ALA A 245 23.20 3.16 3.52
N LEU A 246 23.61 3.01 2.26
CA LEU A 246 24.97 2.58 1.89
C LEU A 246 26.02 3.63 2.27
N VAL A 247 25.76 4.92 2.04
CA VAL A 247 26.71 5.99 2.41
C VAL A 247 26.87 6.08 3.93
N ARG A 248 25.78 5.93 4.69
CA ARG A 248 25.83 5.86 6.16
C ARG A 248 26.67 4.68 6.64
N LEU A 249 26.45 3.51 6.05
CA LEU A 249 27.21 2.30 6.34
C LEU A 249 28.70 2.50 6.07
N GLY A 250 29.04 3.06 4.90
CA GLY A 250 30.42 3.42 4.53
C GLY A 250 31.04 4.40 5.51
N SER A 251 30.29 5.42 5.95
CA SER A 251 30.78 6.41 6.92
C SER A 251 31.15 5.77 8.27
N VAL A 252 30.37 4.79 8.74
CA VAL A 252 30.69 4.05 9.97
C VAL A 252 31.90 3.14 9.76
N VAL A 253 31.98 2.43 8.63
CA VAL A 253 33.15 1.59 8.28
C VAL A 253 34.42 2.42 8.25
N ASP A 254 34.43 3.53 7.51
CA ASP A 254 35.57 4.44 7.38
C ASP A 254 36.03 4.97 8.75
N TYR A 255 35.07 5.32 9.61
CA TYR A 255 35.38 5.74 10.97
C TYR A 255 36.05 4.63 11.79
N LEU A 256 35.54 3.40 11.72
CA LEU A 256 36.11 2.27 12.48
C LEU A 256 37.53 1.95 12.02
N VAL A 257 37.78 1.95 10.71
CA VAL A 257 39.11 1.76 10.12
C VAL A 257 40.08 2.85 10.56
N ALA A 258 39.62 4.11 10.61
CA ALA A 258 40.44 5.23 11.07
C ALA A 258 40.79 5.16 12.57
N HIS A 259 40.13 4.31 13.36
CA HIS A 259 40.36 4.11 14.79
C HIS A 259 40.91 2.72 15.10
N ASP A 260 41.77 2.20 14.22
CA ASP A 260 42.54 0.97 14.40
C ASP A 260 41.71 -0.32 14.57
N MET A 261 40.44 -0.33 14.12
CA MET A 261 39.67 -1.58 14.09
C MET A 261 40.20 -2.50 12.97
N PRO A 262 40.41 -3.80 13.26
CA PRO A 262 40.99 -4.73 12.29
C PRO A 262 40.04 -5.00 11.12
N ILE A 263 40.44 -4.56 9.92
CA ILE A 263 39.68 -4.72 8.67
C ILE A 263 39.41 -6.20 8.36
N ASP A 264 40.35 -7.10 8.65
CA ASP A 264 40.24 -8.54 8.41
C ASP A 264 39.16 -9.21 9.28
N ARG A 265 38.74 -8.52 10.35
CA ARG A 265 37.68 -8.96 11.27
C ARG A 265 36.40 -8.17 11.07
N LEU A 266 36.30 -7.38 10.02
CA LEU A 266 35.12 -6.57 9.71
C LEU A 266 34.26 -7.23 8.63
N ALA A 267 32.99 -7.41 8.91
CA ALA A 267 32.00 -7.89 7.95
C ALA A 267 30.90 -6.85 7.79
N VAL A 268 30.56 -6.52 6.55
CA VAL A 268 29.50 -5.56 6.23
C VAL A 268 28.27 -6.32 5.76
N ARG A 269 27.13 -6.08 6.40
CA ARG A 269 25.82 -6.60 6.01
C ARG A 269 24.94 -5.44 5.59
N PHE A 270 24.21 -5.61 4.49
CA PHE A 270 23.19 -4.67 4.07
C PHE A 270 21.86 -5.39 3.96
N GLN A 271 20.87 -4.89 4.68
CA GLN A 271 19.49 -5.39 4.60
C GLN A 271 18.61 -4.34 3.96
N ALA A 272 17.99 -4.70 2.84
CA ALA A 272 16.94 -3.91 2.22
C ALA A 272 15.64 -4.72 2.25
N GLY A 273 14.62 -4.18 2.92
CA GLY A 273 13.30 -4.80 2.95
C GLY A 273 12.52 -4.51 1.66
N PHE A 274 12.25 -5.53 0.84
CA PHE A 274 11.32 -5.44 -0.29
C PHE A 274 9.84 -5.55 0.13
N GLY A 275 9.46 -4.99 1.27
CA GLY A 275 8.10 -5.12 1.81
C GLY A 275 7.74 -4.07 2.84
N ASN A 276 6.44 -3.85 3.00
CA ASN A 276 5.88 -2.98 4.03
C ASN A 276 6.07 -3.60 5.42
N GLY A 277 7.20 -3.33 6.10
CA GLY A 277 7.20 -3.33 7.56
C GLY A 277 8.05 -4.34 8.34
N ASP A 278 8.87 -5.19 7.72
CA ASP A 278 9.62 -6.22 8.47
C ASP A 278 11.15 -6.00 8.58
N ALA A 279 11.66 -4.81 8.26
CA ALA A 279 13.02 -4.46 8.68
C ALA A 279 13.02 -4.32 10.20
N LYS A 280 13.65 -5.25 10.91
CA LYS A 280 13.67 -5.31 12.39
C LYS A 280 14.44 -4.17 13.09
N GLY A 281 14.91 -3.17 12.35
CA GLY A 281 15.52 -1.96 12.90
C GLY A 281 14.95 -0.70 12.24
N ALA A 282 15.08 0.42 12.95
CA ALA A 282 14.50 1.69 12.51
C ALA A 282 15.19 2.16 11.22
N ALA A 283 14.41 2.50 10.19
CA ALA A 283 14.94 3.03 8.95
C ALA A 283 15.93 4.18 9.23
N GLY A 284 17.18 4.02 8.80
CA GLY A 284 18.23 5.00 9.03
C GLY A 284 19.16 4.74 10.20
N THR A 285 19.16 3.55 10.76
CA THR A 285 20.16 3.11 11.74
C THR A 285 21.23 2.23 11.10
N VAL A 286 22.43 2.28 11.66
CA VAL A 286 23.52 1.34 11.39
C VAL A 286 23.79 0.60 12.69
N GLU A 287 23.71 -0.73 12.66
CA GLU A 287 23.97 -1.57 13.82
C GLU A 287 25.41 -2.09 13.76
N MET A 288 26.10 -2.09 14.89
CA MET A 288 27.44 -2.65 15.06
C MET A 288 27.38 -3.77 16.08
N LYS A 289 27.72 -4.99 15.65
CA LYS A 289 27.64 -6.22 16.47
C LYS A 289 29.00 -6.90 16.52
N LEU A 290 29.42 -7.33 17.69
CA LEU A 290 30.57 -8.24 17.82
C LEU A 290 30.06 -9.66 18.00
N LEU A 291 30.28 -10.48 16.99
CA LEU A 291 30.07 -11.91 17.08
C LEU A 291 31.38 -12.54 17.54
N CYS A 292 31.34 -13.30 18.62
CA CYS A 292 32.52 -13.97 19.15
C CYS A 292 32.30 -15.46 19.30
N CYS A 293 33.45 -16.11 19.30
CA CYS A 293 33.79 -17.32 20.01
C CYS A 293 33.45 -18.56 19.19
N PHE A 294 33.68 -18.43 17.89
CA PHE A 294 33.70 -19.55 16.95
C PHE A 294 34.86 -20.50 17.31
N TYR A 295 34.69 -21.76 16.91
CA TYR A 295 35.65 -22.85 17.12
C TYR A 295 36.62 -22.97 15.94
#